data_AF-A0A920NAY1-F1
#
_entry.id   AF-A0A920NAY1-F1
#
_cell.length_a   1.000
_cell.length_b   1.000
_cell.length_c   1.000
_cell.angle_alpha   90.00
_cell.angle_beta   90.00
_cell.angle_gamma   90.00
#
_symmetry.space_group_name_H-M   'P 1'
#
loop_
_entity.id
_entity.type
_entity.pdbx_description
1 polymer ?
#
loop_
_entity_poly.entity_id
_entity_poly.type
_entity_poly.pdbx_seq_one_letter_code
_entity_poly.pdbx_strand_id
1 'polypeptide(L)' 'MSSENHSILANKAGIILENNSSTANNEIPIKVNQLTSDFYRESLLSREGDLARIYLKSRGIDQEIADFFELGFSPSLEIA' A
#
# COMPACT_ATOMS: atom_id res chain seq x y z
N MET A 1 5.06 16.32 -5.30
CA MET A 1 6.41 15.78 -5.60
C MET A 1 6.41 14.61 -6.58
N SER A 2 5.36 13.78 -6.70
CA SER A 2 5.40 12.65 -7.68
C SER A 2 5.23 13.07 -9.15
N SER A 3 4.42 14.10 -9.46
CA SER A 3 4.21 14.52 -10.87
C SER A 3 5.45 15.12 -11.52
N GLU A 4 6.30 15.78 -10.73
CA GLU A 4 7.55 16.41 -11.18
C GLU A 4 8.55 15.36 -11.70
N ASN A 5 8.67 14.23 -10.98
CA ASN A 5 9.55 13.13 -11.38
C ASN A 5 9.07 12.44 -12.67
N HIS A 6 7.77 12.25 -12.84
CA HIS A 6 7.21 11.62 -14.05
C HIS A 6 7.41 12.49 -15.29
N SER A 7 7.27 13.81 -15.16
CA SER A 7 7.51 14.76 -16.26
C SER A 7 8.98 14.77 -16.70
N ILE A 8 9.91 14.69 -15.76
CA ILE A 8 11.36 14.62 -16.05
C ILE A 8 11.71 13.32 -16.80
N LEU A 9 11.15 12.19 -16.38
CA LEU A 9 11.39 10.89 -17.02
C LEU A 9 10.81 10.82 -18.43
N ALA A 10 9.59 11.32 -18.64
CA ALA A 10 8.96 11.33 -19.95
C ALA A 10 9.73 12.18 -20.96
N ASN A 11 10.21 13.36 -20.55
CA ASN A 11 11.06 14.20 -21.37
C ASN A 11 12.39 13.50 -21.74
N LYS A 12 13.02 12.80 -20.80
CA LYS A 12 14.24 12.02 -21.08
C LYS A 12 14.01 10.87 -22.05
N ALA A 13 12.83 10.25 -22.01
CA ALA A 13 12.46 9.16 -22.90
C ALA A 13 11.94 9.64 -24.27
N GLY A 14 11.78 10.97 -24.47
CA GLY A 14 11.21 11.53 -25.69
C GLY A 14 9.71 11.25 -25.87
N ILE A 15 9.00 10.93 -24.78
CA ILE A 15 7.59 10.55 -24.80
C ILE A 15 6.75 11.78 -24.42
N ILE A 16 5.76 12.11 -25.25
CA ILE A 16 4.79 13.16 -24.94
C ILE A 16 3.71 12.55 -24.05
N LEU A 17 3.59 13.04 -22.81
CA LEU A 17 2.50 12.67 -21.92
C LEU A 17 1.24 13.43 -22.36
N GLU A 18 0.30 12.75 -23.00
CA GLU A 18 -1.03 13.31 -23.23
C GLU A 18 -1.72 13.52 -21.88
N ASN A 19 -2.17 14.75 -21.63
CA ASN A 19 -2.84 15.11 -20.38
C ASN A 19 -4.26 14.53 -20.38
N ASN A 20 -4.34 13.22 -20.13
CA ASN A 20 -5.59 12.48 -20.13
C ASN A 20 -6.29 12.74 -18.79
N SER A 21 -7.20 13.71 -18.76
CA SER A 21 -7.93 14.16 -17.56
C SER A 21 -8.74 13.06 -16.85
N SER A 22 -8.85 11.87 -17.46
CA SER A 22 -9.40 10.67 -16.85
C SER A 22 -8.52 10.05 -15.76
N THR A 23 -7.20 10.29 -15.75
CA THR A 23 -6.27 9.78 -14.73
C THR A 23 -6.25 10.62 -13.44
N ALA A 24 -6.63 11.90 -13.53
CA ALA A 24 -6.69 12.80 -12.37
C ALA A 24 -7.70 12.33 -11.30
N ASN A 25 -8.76 11.63 -11.70
CA ASN A 25 -9.75 11.05 -10.77
C ASN A 25 -9.26 9.81 -10.03
N ASN A 26 -8.17 9.18 -10.46
CA ASN A 26 -7.64 7.96 -9.84
C ASN A 26 -6.53 8.22 -8.81
N GLU A 27 -5.95 9.42 -8.78
CA GLU A 27 -4.87 9.74 -7.84
C GLU A 27 -5.31 9.64 -6.38
N ILE A 28 -6.53 10.11 -6.07
CA ILE A 28 -7.08 10.08 -4.71
C ILE A 28 -7.32 8.63 -4.25
N PRO A 29 -8.08 7.78 -4.98
CA PRO A 29 -8.24 6.37 -4.61
C PRO A 29 -6.92 5.62 -4.45
N ILE A 30 -5.94 5.84 -5.34
CA ILE A 30 -4.63 5.20 -5.25
C ILE A 30 -3.91 5.61 -3.96
N LYS A 31 -3.92 6.90 -3.64
CA LYS A 31 -3.27 7.42 -2.43
C LYS A 31 -3.93 6.91 -1.15
N VAL A 32 -5.26 6.85 -1.13
CA VAL A 32 -6.01 6.25 0.00
C VAL A 32 -5.64 4.79 0.15
N ASN A 33 -5.64 4.02 -0.94
CA ASN A 33 -5.28 2.61 -0.89
C ASN A 33 -3.84 2.39 -0.38
N GLN A 34 -2.88 3.23 -0.79
CA GLN A 34 -1.51 3.13 -0.28
C GLN A 34 -1.45 3.39 1.23
N LEU A 35 -2.08 4.47 1.70
CA LEU A 35 -2.14 4.79 3.14
C LEU A 35 -2.83 3.68 3.95
N THR A 36 -3.88 3.07 3.38
CA THR A 36 -4.58 1.95 3.99
C THR A 36 -3.71 0.70 4.03
N SER A 37 -2.95 0.41 2.97
CA SER A 37 -1.97 -0.70 2.94
C SER A 37 -0.93 -0.52 4.05
N ASP A 38 -0.32 0.67 4.13
CA ASP A 38 0.69 0.99 5.14
C ASP A 38 0.12 0.84 6.56
N PHE A 39 -1.08 1.37 6.81
CA PHE A 39 -1.78 1.24 8.09
C PHE A 39 -2.03 -0.23 8.48
N TYR A 40 -2.49 -1.07 7.56
CA TYR A 40 -2.75 -2.47 7.86
C TYR A 40 -1.46 -3.28 8.06
N ARG A 41 -0.38 -2.94 7.35
CA ARG A 41 0.95 -3.55 7.59
C ARG A 41 1.46 -3.23 8.98
N GLU A 42 1.38 -1.96 9.40
CA GLU A 42 1.74 -1.55 10.76
C GLU A 42 0.84 -2.22 11.81
N SER A 43 -0.45 -2.32 11.52
CA SER A 43 -1.42 -3.02 12.39
C SER A 43 -1.12 -4.51 12.54
N LEU A 44 -0.60 -5.16 11.50
CA LEU A 44 -0.17 -6.56 11.58
C LEU A 44 1.02 -6.74 12.53
N LEU A 45 1.88 -5.73 12.66
CA LEU A 45 3.03 -5.72 13.58
C LEU A 45 2.66 -5.25 15.00
N SER A 46 1.46 -4.69 15.19
CA SER A 46 0.97 -4.23 16.48
C SER A 46 0.67 -5.40 17.43
N ARG A 47 0.34 -5.08 18.68
CA ARG A 47 -0.12 -6.09 19.66
C ARG A 47 -1.42 -6.76 19.22
N GLU A 48 -2.33 -6.02 18.59
CA GLU A 48 -3.63 -6.54 18.13
C GLU A 48 -3.46 -7.54 16.97
N GLY A 49 -2.40 -7.38 16.17
CA GLY A 49 -2.05 -8.27 15.07
C GLY A 49 -1.46 -9.63 15.49
N ASP A 50 -1.30 -9.92 16.78
CA ASP A 50 -0.60 -11.14 17.23
C ASP A 50 -1.28 -12.44 16.75
N LEU A 51 -2.61 -12.51 16.87
CA LEU A 51 -3.38 -13.66 16.37
C LEU A 51 -3.26 -13.79 14.84
N ALA A 52 -3.22 -12.67 14.12
CA ALA A 52 -3.06 -12.67 12.67
C ALA A 52 -1.67 -13.20 12.25
N ARG A 53 -0.59 -12.79 12.94
CA ARG A 53 0.76 -13.32 12.70
C ARG A 53 0.86 -14.81 13.02
N ILE A 54 0.24 -15.26 14.12
CA ILE A 54 0.18 -16.70 14.46
C ILE A 54 -0.53 -17.48 13.35
N TYR A 55 -1.65 -16.95 12.85
CA TYR A 55 -2.38 -17.54 11.74
C TYR A 55 -1.52 -17.63 10.48
N LEU A 56 -0.88 -16.53 10.05
CA LEU A 56 0.00 -16.51 8.88
C LEU A 56 1.12 -17.55 9.00
N LYS A 57 1.79 -17.59 10.16
CA LYS A 57 2.86 -18.56 10.43
C LYS A 57 2.34 -20.01 10.37
N SER A 58 1.15 -20.28 10.90
CA SER A 58 0.51 -21.61 10.80
C SER A 58 0.20 -22.03 9.37
N ARG A 59 0.10 -21.07 8.44
CA ARG A 59 -0.11 -21.27 7.00
C ARG A 59 1.19 -21.31 6.19
N GLY A 60 2.35 -21.27 6.86
CA GLY A 60 3.66 -21.25 6.21
C GLY A 60 4.04 -19.90 5.63
N ILE A 61 3.37 -18.82 6.05
CA ILE A 61 3.69 -17.44 5.67
C ILE A 61 4.52 -16.85 6.81
N ASP A 62 5.81 -16.68 6.57
CA ASP A 62 6.71 -15.99 7.49
C ASP A 62 6.69 -14.47 7.26
N GLN A 63 7.47 -13.75 8.06
CA GLN A 63 7.54 -12.30 8.00
C GLN A 63 8.07 -11.80 6.65
N GLU A 64 9.03 -12.52 6.04
CA GLU A 64 9.61 -12.13 4.76
C GLU A 64 8.57 -12.20 3.64
N ILE A 65 7.78 -13.27 3.59
CA ILE A 65 6.66 -13.41 2.64
C ILE A 65 5.59 -12.34 2.93
N ALA A 66 5.26 -12.12 4.20
CA ALA A 66 4.28 -11.10 4.59
C ALA A 66 4.71 -9.69 4.17
N ASP A 67 5.99 -9.35 4.34
CA ASP A 67 6.54 -8.05 3.93
C ASP A 67 6.61 -7.91 2.42
N PHE A 68 7.05 -8.96 1.70
CA PHE A 68 7.14 -8.95 0.23
C PHE A 68 5.79 -8.73 -0.45
N PHE A 69 4.73 -9.33 0.10
CA PHE A 69 3.37 -9.18 -0.41
C PHE A 69 2.57 -8.06 0.27
N GLU A 70 3.19 -7.26 1.13
CA GLU A 70 2.55 -6.16 1.85
C GLU A 70 1.29 -6.60 2.62
N LEU A 71 1.33 -7.79 3.24
CA LEU A 71 0.20 -8.29 4.01
C LEU A 71 -0.04 -7.42 5.25
N GLY A 72 -1.31 -7.20 5.56
CA GLY A 72 -1.74 -6.39 6.69
C GLY A 72 -2.85 -7.04 7.50
N PHE A 73 -3.18 -6.41 8.62
CA PHE A 73 -4.26 -6.78 9.52
C PHE A 73 -5.17 -5.58 9.69
N SER A 74 -6.48 -5.77 9.51
CA SER A 74 -7.46 -4.75 9.87
C SER A 74 -7.81 -4.91 11.34
N PRO A 75 -7.38 -4.00 12.23
CA PRO A 75 -7.77 -4.07 13.63
C PRO A 75 -9.28 -3.83 13.73
N SER A 76 -9.96 -4.69 14.49
CA SER A 76 -11.32 -4.41 14.91
C SER A 76 -11.28 -3.27 15.92
N LEU A 77 -11.96 -2.17 15.62
CA LEU A 77 -12.18 -1.11 16.58
C LEU A 77 -13.02 -1.70 17.73
N GLU A 78 -12.38 -2.12 18.83
CA GLU A 78 -13.10 -2.41 20.07
C GLU A 78 -13.69 -1.08 20.55
N ILE A 79 -14.97 -0.84 20.25
CA ILE A 79 -15.75 0.16 20.97
C ILE A 79 -15.98 -0.45 22.36
N ALA A 80 -15.09 -0.13 23.29
CA ALA A 80 -15.25 -0.41 24.72
C ALA A 80 -16.36 0.46 25.32
#